data_AF-T1B716-F1
#
_entry.id   AF-T1B716-F1
#
_cell.length_a   1.000
_cell.length_b   1.000
_cell.length_c   1.000
_cell.angle_alpha   90.00
_cell.angle_beta   90.00
_cell.angle_gamma   90.00
#
_symmetry.space_group_name_H-M   'P 1'
#
loop_
_entity.id
_entity.type
_entity.pdbx_description
1 polymer ?
#
loop_
_entity_poly.entity_id
_entity_poly.type
_entity_poly.pdbx_seq_one_letter_code
_entity_poly.pdbx_strand_id
1 'polypeptide(L)'
;GFGSVAVITGDVTQVDLPRSVRSGLRHVVEVLRDVEGVSFTFFSARDVVRHPVVARIVRAYEAIEDAEAGMIGTRDPGPGTRKKHRSVD
;
A
#
# COMPACT_ATOMS: atom_id res chain seq x y z
N GLY A 1 5.13 -24.38 23.00
CA GLY A 1 5.85 -25.15 24.04
C GLY A 1 7.03 -24.34 24.52
N PHE A 2 7.62 -24.64 25.68
CA PHE A 2 8.85 -23.94 26.10
C PHE A 2 9.93 -24.07 25.01
N GLY A 3 10.44 -22.92 24.53
CA GLY A 3 11.43 -22.85 23.45
C GLY A 3 10.88 -22.90 22.01
N SER A 4 9.56 -22.88 21.78
CA SER A 4 9.01 -22.85 20.42
C SER A 4 9.01 -21.44 19.82
N VAL A 5 9.41 -21.32 18.56
CA VAL A 5 9.29 -20.10 17.75
C VAL A 5 8.14 -20.26 16.76
N ALA A 6 7.29 -19.24 16.64
CA ALA A 6 6.28 -19.15 15.59
C ALA A 6 6.66 -18.02 14.63
N VAL A 7 6.51 -18.26 13.33
CA VAL A 7 6.76 -17.26 12.28
C VAL A 7 5.49 -17.12 11.45
N ILE A 8 5.01 -15.88 11.33
CA ILE A 8 3.87 -15.53 10.49
C ILE A 8 4.43 -14.75 9.30
N THR A 9 4.13 -15.21 8.09
CA THR A 9 4.52 -14.54 6.85
C THR A 9 3.28 -14.07 6.09
N GLY A 10 3.44 -13.02 5.30
CA GLY A 10 2.36 -12.48 4.47
C GLY A 10 2.78 -11.23 3.70
N ASP A 11 1.98 -10.83 2.72
CA ASP A 11 2.14 -9.60 1.96
C ASP A 11 1.16 -8.54 2.46
N VAL A 12 1.68 -7.47 3.06
CA VAL A 12 0.89 -6.37 3.64
C VAL A 12 0.18 -5.51 2.57
N THR A 13 0.61 -5.63 1.31
CA THR A 13 0.02 -4.92 0.17
C THR A 13 -1.20 -5.65 -0.38
N GLN A 14 -1.27 -6.97 -0.22
CA GLN A 14 -2.38 -7.78 -0.68
C GLN A 14 -3.55 -7.73 0.32
N VAL A 15 -4.56 -6.94 0.00
CA VAL A 15 -5.82 -6.86 0.79
C VAL A 15 -6.97 -7.34 -0.08
N ASP A 16 -7.26 -8.63 0.02
CA ASP A 16 -8.39 -9.27 -0.69
C ASP A 16 -9.64 -9.36 0.20
N LEU A 17 -9.98 -8.23 0.83
CA LEU A 17 -11.10 -8.13 1.76
C LEU A 17 -12.18 -7.19 1.19
N PRO A 18 -13.45 -7.36 1.60
CA PRO A 18 -14.50 -6.41 1.25
C PRO A 18 -14.10 -4.97 1.59
N ARG A 19 -14.62 -4.02 0.81
CA ARG A 19 -14.37 -2.59 1.06
C ARG A 19 -14.68 -2.26 2.51
N SER A 20 -13.88 -1.38 3.12
CA SER A 20 -13.96 -0.96 4.53
C SER A 20 -13.59 -2.01 5.59
N VAL A 21 -13.18 -3.23 5.20
CA VAL A 21 -12.59 -4.18 6.15
C VAL A 21 -11.10 -3.89 6.31
N ARG A 22 -10.64 -3.76 7.56
CA ARG A 22 -9.23 -3.55 7.87
C ARG A 22 -8.43 -4.83 7.65
N SER A 23 -7.26 -4.73 7.02
CA SER A 23 -6.31 -5.85 6.92
C SER A 23 -5.85 -6.32 8.30
N GLY A 24 -5.96 -7.63 8.56
CA GLY A 24 -5.47 -8.25 9.79
C GLY A 24 -3.95 -8.12 9.95
N LEU A 25 -3.18 -8.24 8.86
CA LEU A 25 -1.71 -8.06 8.89
C LEU A 25 -1.31 -6.62 9.23
N ARG A 26 -2.05 -5.62 8.73
CA ARG A 26 -1.80 -4.22 9.11
C ARG A 26 -2.20 -3.97 10.56
N HIS A 27 -3.34 -4.53 10.97
CA HIS A 27 -3.85 -4.35 12.32
C HIS A 27 -2.92 -4.98 13.38
N VAL A 28 -2.39 -6.19 13.12
CA VAL A 28 -1.56 -6.90 14.10
C VAL A 28 -0.25 -6.17 14.39
N VAL A 29 0.32 -5.48 13.39
CA VAL A 29 1.51 -4.65 13.56
C VAL A 29 1.23 -3.52 14.55
N GLU A 30 0.08 -2.84 14.42
CA GLU A 30 -0.28 -1.76 15.34
C GLU A 30 -0.57 -2.26 16.76
N VAL A 31 -1.23 -3.42 16.88
CA VAL A 31 -1.65 -3.98 18.17
C VAL A 31 -0.47 -4.58 18.94
N LEU A 32 0.47 -5.24 18.27
CA LEU A 32 1.54 -6.00 18.93
C LEU A 32 2.93 -5.34 18.88
N ARG A 33 3.07 -4.13 18.33
CA ARG A 33 4.38 -3.45 18.19
C ARG A 33 5.17 -3.30 19.50
N ASP A 34 4.47 -3.19 20.63
CA ASP A 34 5.06 -2.95 21.96
C ASP A 34 5.05 -4.21 22.83
N VAL A 35 4.72 -5.39 22.27
CA VAL A 35 4.67 -6.66 23.01
C VAL A 35 6.07 -7.27 23.09
N GLU A 36 6.56 -7.49 24.31
CA GLU A 36 7.84 -8.15 24.56
C GLU A 36 7.85 -9.57 23.96
N GLY A 37 8.94 -9.91 23.25
CA GLY A 37 9.09 -11.21 22.60
C GLY A 37 8.44 -11.32 21.21
N VAL A 38 7.81 -10.26 20.69
CA VAL A 38 7.33 -10.17 19.31
C VAL A 38 8.26 -9.25 18.51
N SER A 39 8.55 -9.61 17.26
CA SER A 39 9.36 -8.80 16.37
C SER A 39 8.76 -8.76 14.97
N PHE A 40 8.91 -7.62 14.30
CA PHE A 40 8.40 -7.40 12.96
C PHE A 40 9.56 -7.15 11.99
N THR A 41 9.59 -7.91 10.90
CA THR A 41 10.56 -7.75 9.82
C THR A 41 9.79 -7.51 8.52
N PHE A 42 10.05 -6.37 7.88
CA PHE A 42 9.44 -6.01 6.61
C PHE A 42 10.48 -6.14 5.50
N PHE A 43 10.14 -6.90 4.46
CA PHE A 43 10.97 -7.02 3.27
C PHE A 43 10.56 -5.98 2.23
N SER A 44 11.57 -5.44 1.57
CA SER A 44 11.44 -4.60 0.39
C SER A 44 11.70 -5.42 -0.88
N ALA A 45 11.44 -4.82 -2.04
CA ALA A 45 11.77 -5.45 -3.32
C ALA A 45 13.27 -5.80 -3.47
N ARG A 46 14.15 -5.12 -2.72
CA ARG A 46 15.61 -5.34 -2.71
C ARG A 46 16.02 -6.61 -1.97
N ASP A 47 15.19 -7.07 -1.03
CA ASP A 47 15.46 -8.26 -0.22
C ASP A 47 15.08 -9.56 -0.93
N VAL A 48 14.48 -9.45 -2.12
CA VAL A 48 13.98 -10.60 -2.89
C VAL A 48 14.92 -10.92 -4.05
N VAL A 49 15.60 -12.06 -3.96
CA VAL A 49 16.37 -12.62 -5.07
C VAL A 49 15.42 -13.21 -6.11
N ARG A 50 15.36 -12.58 -7.28
CA ARG A 50 14.55 -13.04 -8.41
C ARG A 50 15.46 -13.51 -9.53
N HIS A 51 15.03 -14.52 -10.27
CA HIS A 51 15.70 -14.92 -11.50
C HIS A 51 15.78 -13.71 -12.46
N PRO A 52 16.90 -13.51 -13.21
CA PRO A 52 17.09 -12.32 -14.04
C PRO A 52 15.98 -12.06 -15.08
N VAL A 53 15.34 -13.12 -15.59
CA VAL A 53 14.18 -12.99 -16.48
C VAL A 53 12.97 -12.41 -15.74
N VAL A 54 12.64 -12.94 -14.56
CA VAL A 54 11.49 -12.48 -13.77
C VAL A 54 11.68 -11.03 -13.33
N ALA A 55 12.89 -10.66 -12.88
CA ALA A 55 13.20 -9.29 -12.50
C ALA A 55 12.99 -8.29 -13.65
N ARG A 56 13.35 -8.66 -14.88
CA ARG A 56 13.13 -7.82 -16.08
C ARG A 56 11.64 -7.66 -16.39
N ILE A 57 10.85 -8.73 -16.27
CA ILE A 57 9.40 -8.67 -16.50
C ILE A 57 8.74 -7.74 -15.48
N VAL A 58 9.06 -7.90 -14.19
CA VAL A 58 8.50 -7.05 -13.13
C VAL A 58 8.82 -5.57 -13.37
N ARG A 59 10.09 -5.23 -13.65
CA ARG A 59 10.50 -3.85 -13.93
C ARG A 59 9.78 -3.22 -15.12
N ALA A 60 9.44 -4.02 -16.14
CA ALA A 60 8.73 -3.53 -17.31
C ALA A 60 7.29 -3.12 -16.97
N TYR A 61 6.61 -3.88 -16.09
CA TYR A 61 5.27 -3.53 -15.61
C TYR A 61 5.31 -2.34 -14.64
N GLU A 62 6.25 -2.32 -13.70
CA GLU A 62 6.45 -1.19 -12.77
C GLU A 62 6.61 0.15 -13.52
N ALA A 63 7.40 0.18 -14.59
CA ALA A 63 7.59 1.38 -15.40
C ALA A 63 6.31 1.89 -16.09
N ILE A 64 5.39 0.99 -16.43
CA ILE A 64 4.09 1.35 -17.01
C ILE A 64 3.16 1.89 -15.94
N GLU A 65 3.06 1.21 -14.79
CA GLU A 65 2.24 1.67 -13.65
C GLU A 65 2.67 3.06 -13.15
N ASP A 66 3.97 3.31 -13.03
CA ASP A 66 4.51 4.61 -12.64
C ASP A 66 4.17 5.72 -13.64
N ALA A 67 4.24 5.41 -14.94
CA ALA A 67 3.87 6.35 -16.00
C ALA A 67 2.37 6.69 -15.98
N GLU A 68 1.50 5.69 -15.75
CA GLU A 68 0.06 5.89 -15.63
C GLU A 68 -0.30 6.71 -14.37
N ALA A 69 0.34 6.43 -13.24
CA ALA A 69 0.16 7.20 -12.01
C ALA A 69 0.54 8.67 -12.18
N GLY A 70 1.61 8.97 -12.93
CA GLY A 70 2.03 10.33 -13.26
C GLY A 70 1.04 11.09 -14.16
N MET A 71 0.30 10.40 -15.03
CA MET A 71 -0.70 11.03 -15.90
C MET A 71 -1.98 11.44 -15.16
N ILE A 72 -2.35 10.75 -14.07
CA ILE A 72 -3.57 11.04 -13.30
C ILE A 72 -3.42 12.34 -12.48
N GLY A 73 -2.19 12.76 -12.14
CA GLY A 73 -1.91 13.97 -11.36
C GLY A 73 -2.07 15.31 -12.11
N THR A 74 -2.33 15.32 -13.42
CA THR A 74 -2.41 16.54 -14.25
C THR A 74 -3.82 16.93 -14.70
N ARG A 75 -4.87 16.26 -14.19
CA ARG A 75 -6.25 16.66 -14.49
C ARG A 75 -6.66 17.87 -13.64
N ASP A 76 -6.45 19.03 -14.24
CA ASP A 76 -6.92 20.38 -13.88
C ASP A 76 -8.28 20.40 -13.12
N PRO A 77 -8.41 21.07 -11.96
CA PRO A 77 -9.70 21.31 -11.35
C PRO A 77 -10.47 22.32 -12.21
N GLY A 78 -11.50 21.84 -12.93
CA GLY A 78 -12.30 22.63 -13.86
C GLY A 78 -12.83 23.96 -13.29
N PRO A 79 -13.14 24.94 -14.16
CA PRO A 79 -13.37 26.32 -13.76
C PRO A 79 -14.58 26.45 -12.83
N GLY A 80 -14.35 27.08 -11.68
CA GLY A 80 -15.31 27.28 -10.62
C GLY A 80 -16.61 27.94 -11.06
N THR A 81 -17.73 27.39 -10.60
CA THR A 81 -19.04 28.00 -10.69
C THR A 81 -19.07 29.30 -9.87
N ARG A 82 -19.17 30.45 -10.56
CA ARG A 82 -19.43 31.77 -9.96
C ARG A 82 -20.67 31.71 -9.07
N LYS A 83 -20.51 31.94 -7.77
CA LYS A 83 -21.60 32.35 -6.87
C LYS A 83 -22.15 33.70 -7.36
N LYS A 84 -23.37 33.71 -7.90
CA LYS A 84 -24.16 34.94 -8.04
C LYS A 84 -24.62 35.37 -6.65
N HIS A 85 -24.00 36.43 -6.13
CA HIS A 85 -24.67 37.31 -5.18
C HIS A 85 -25.88 37.95 -5.90
N ARG A 86 -27.08 37.72 -5.39
CA ARG A 86 -28.23 38.63 -5.50
C ARG A 86 -28.61 38.94 -4.06
N SER A 87 -28.14 40.08 -3.57
CA SER A 87 -28.90 41.33 -3.48
C SER A 87 -30.13 41.15 -2.60
N VAL A 88 -29.96 41.67 -1.38
CA VAL A 88 -30.96 41.90 -0.36
C VAL A 88 -31.98 42.89 -0.92
N ASP A 89 -33.25 42.52 -0.87
CA ASP A 89 -34.40 43.42 -0.69
C ASP A 89 -35.34 42.72 0.30
#